data_AF-A0A1I4QNM4-F1
#
_entry.id   AF-A0A1I4QNM4-F1
#
_cell.length_a   1.000
_cell.length_b   1.000
_cell.length_c   1.000
_cell.angle_alpha   90.00
_cell.angle_beta   90.00
_cell.angle_gamma   90.00
#
_symmetry.space_group_name_H-M   'P 1'
#
loop_
_entity.id
_entity.type
_entity.pdbx_description
1 polymer ?
#
loop_
_entity_poly.entity_id
_entity_poly.type
_entity_poly.pdbx_seq_one_letter_code
_entity_poly.pdbx_strand_id
1 'polypeptide(L)'
;MDLKSEASFKWLYSQKIAKVKDLARIVQASHLWNEKKHYIEELLNLRTGDSWNCDLRDTSRAVSALALTDMVFPEVGEWLLSKRTGSSWNDDVYDTTYALAALGDMGHYDANGCQWLVDNYGPKWEHPGTTALIINALIRQSEAGNVNSYASFIDERAKWIISQREMNGAWKTLATSNLVIQALILAGYKEVTEGPFNWILSKMNKNCSWGKDNGDINTTSLSLITIHEYTE
;
A
#
# COMPACT_ATOMS: atom_id res chain seq x y z
N MET A 1 -21.79 -3.29 -12.64
CA MET A 1 -21.77 -4.33 -11.59
C MET A 1 -21.88 -3.57 -10.28
N ASP A 2 -23.00 -3.64 -9.60
CA ASP A 2 -23.18 -2.96 -8.31
C ASP A 2 -22.42 -3.75 -7.25
N LEU A 3 -21.15 -3.39 -7.03
CA LEU A 3 -20.39 -3.98 -5.94
C LEU A 3 -21.01 -3.50 -4.62
N LYS A 4 -21.56 -4.44 -3.86
CA LYS A 4 -22.02 -4.17 -2.50
C LYS A 4 -20.84 -4.25 -1.54
N SER A 5 -20.03 -3.20 -1.50
CA SER A 5 -18.88 -3.08 -0.58
C SER A 5 -19.27 -3.35 0.88
N GLU A 6 -20.49 -2.98 1.28
CA GLU A 6 -21.08 -3.29 2.60
C GLU A 6 -20.97 -4.77 2.98
N ALA A 7 -21.20 -5.70 2.04
CA ALA A 7 -21.12 -7.12 2.31
C ALA A 7 -19.68 -7.58 2.57
N SER A 8 -18.71 -7.00 1.86
CA SER A 8 -17.29 -7.25 2.05
C SER A 8 -16.80 -6.70 3.39
N PHE A 9 -17.23 -5.50 3.78
CA PHE A 9 -16.93 -4.93 5.09
C PHE A 9 -17.57 -5.74 6.22
N LYS A 10 -18.82 -6.17 6.07
CA LYS A 10 -19.46 -7.10 7.02
C LYS A 10 -18.65 -8.39 7.19
N TRP A 11 -18.12 -8.94 6.10
CA TRP A 11 -17.22 -10.09 6.18
C TRP A 11 -15.94 -9.76 6.95
N LEU A 12 -15.26 -8.64 6.64
CA LEU A 12 -14.07 -8.18 7.35
C LEU A 12 -14.31 -8.01 8.86
N TYR A 13 -15.41 -7.35 9.24
CA TYR A 13 -15.76 -7.05 10.63
C TYR A 13 -16.15 -8.29 11.43
N SER A 14 -16.49 -9.39 10.75
CA SER A 14 -16.74 -10.68 11.40
C SER A 14 -15.47 -11.49 11.69
N GLN A 15 -14.30 -11.05 11.17
CA GLN A 15 -13.04 -11.75 11.36
C GLN A 15 -12.38 -11.37 12.69
N LYS A 16 -11.64 -12.31 13.27
CA LYS A 16 -10.72 -12.01 14.38
C LYS A 16 -9.42 -11.44 13.81
N ILE A 17 -9.25 -10.12 13.93
CA ILE A 17 -8.08 -9.41 13.39
C ILE A 17 -7.22 -8.93 14.56
N ALA A 18 -5.93 -9.27 14.53
CA ALA A 18 -4.99 -8.91 15.59
C ALA A 18 -3.62 -8.44 15.07
N LYS A 19 -3.36 -8.57 13.78
CA LYS A 19 -2.07 -8.20 13.18
C LYS A 19 -2.13 -6.76 12.69
N VAL A 20 -1.11 -5.98 13.01
CA VAL A 20 -0.99 -4.57 12.60
C VAL A 20 -1.15 -4.41 11.08
N LYS A 21 -0.48 -5.26 10.29
CA LYS A 21 -0.61 -5.25 8.83
C LYS A 21 -2.06 -5.35 8.32
N ASP A 22 -2.90 -6.13 9.00
CA ASP A 22 -4.27 -6.42 8.57
C ASP A 22 -5.19 -5.28 9.04
N LEU A 23 -5.02 -4.81 10.29
CA LEU A 23 -5.72 -3.65 10.83
C LEU A 23 -5.46 -2.40 9.98
N ALA A 24 -4.19 -2.10 9.67
CA ALA A 24 -3.81 -0.94 8.86
C ALA A 24 -4.50 -0.96 7.48
N ARG A 25 -4.58 -2.12 6.82
CA ARG A 25 -5.24 -2.25 5.52
C ARG A 25 -6.76 -2.08 5.61
N ILE A 26 -7.38 -2.58 6.67
CA ILE A 26 -8.82 -2.36 6.87
C ILE A 26 -9.10 -0.90 7.18
N VAL A 27 -8.31 -0.25 8.04
CA VAL A 27 -8.46 1.19 8.34
C VAL A 27 -8.39 2.01 7.05
N GLN A 28 -7.40 1.74 6.19
CA GLN A 28 -7.29 2.39 4.89
C GLN A 28 -8.55 2.15 4.02
N ALA A 29 -8.99 0.90 3.89
CA ALA A 29 -10.19 0.57 3.10
C ALA A 29 -11.45 1.26 3.67
N SER A 30 -11.69 1.15 4.97
CA SER A 30 -12.84 1.74 5.65
C SER A 30 -12.88 3.26 5.51
N HIS A 31 -11.72 3.92 5.60
CA HIS A 31 -11.62 5.36 5.40
C HIS A 31 -12.07 5.77 3.99
N LEU A 32 -11.52 5.13 2.95
CA LEU A 32 -11.88 5.42 1.56
C LEU A 32 -13.38 5.28 1.31
N TRP A 33 -13.99 4.22 1.83
CA TRP A 33 -15.42 3.95 1.65
C TRP A 33 -16.34 4.75 2.60
N ASN A 34 -15.81 5.67 3.42
CA ASN A 34 -16.56 6.39 4.45
C ASN A 34 -17.33 5.47 5.41
N GLU A 35 -16.81 4.25 5.63
CA GLU A 35 -17.31 3.36 6.66
C GLU A 35 -17.03 3.96 8.04
N LYS A 36 -17.82 3.56 9.05
CA LYS A 36 -17.50 3.93 10.43
C LYS A 36 -16.05 3.58 10.71
N LYS A 37 -15.36 4.41 11.52
CA LYS A 37 -13.94 4.33 11.90
C LYS A 37 -13.58 3.04 12.66
N HIS A 38 -13.83 1.89 12.04
CA HIS A 38 -13.58 0.55 12.55
C HIS A 38 -12.07 0.32 12.60
N TYR A 39 -11.60 -0.32 13.67
CA TYR A 39 -10.22 -0.74 13.85
C TYR A 39 -9.18 0.36 14.03
N ILE A 40 -9.56 1.66 14.03
CA ILE A 40 -8.62 2.74 14.37
C ILE A 40 -8.18 2.62 15.83
N GLU A 41 -9.12 2.45 16.76
CA GLU A 41 -8.81 2.30 18.20
C GLU A 41 -7.98 1.04 18.44
N GLU A 42 -8.33 -0.08 17.82
CA GLU A 42 -7.58 -1.33 17.90
C GLU A 42 -6.17 -1.19 17.35
N LEU A 43 -5.98 -0.47 16.24
CA LEU A 43 -4.67 -0.18 15.70
C LEU A 43 -3.86 0.69 16.67
N LEU A 44 -4.45 1.75 17.22
CA LEU A 44 -3.79 2.64 18.19
C LEU A 44 -3.39 1.91 19.47
N ASN A 45 -4.24 1.00 19.96
CA ASN A 45 -3.98 0.22 21.18
C ASN A 45 -2.81 -0.77 21.03
N LEU A 46 -2.40 -1.13 19.81
CA LEU A 46 -1.21 -1.94 19.55
C LEU A 46 0.08 -1.13 19.50
N ARG A 47 0.00 0.20 19.57
CA ARG A 47 1.18 1.07 19.60
C ARG A 47 1.90 0.94 20.95
N THR A 48 3.22 0.78 20.91
CA THR A 48 4.09 0.73 22.10
C THR A 48 5.16 1.81 21.98
N GLY A 49 5.02 2.89 22.75
CA GLY A 49 5.88 4.07 22.60
C GLY A 49 5.67 4.70 21.23
N ASP A 50 6.75 4.85 20.45
CA ASP A 50 6.73 5.53 19.14
C ASP A 50 6.70 4.56 17.95
N SER A 51 6.26 3.32 18.18
CA SER A 51 6.27 2.27 17.15
C SER A 51 5.19 1.22 17.37
N TRP A 52 4.93 0.41 16.36
CA TRP A 52 4.12 -0.80 16.44
C TRP A 52 5.04 -2.02 16.42
N ASN A 53 4.91 -2.89 17.42
CA ASN A 53 5.74 -4.10 17.59
C ASN A 53 7.26 -3.87 17.61
N CYS A 54 7.72 -2.62 17.75
CA CYS A 54 9.10 -2.22 17.46
C CYS A 54 9.59 -2.66 16.07
N ASP A 55 8.67 -2.89 15.12
CA ASP A 55 8.94 -3.38 13.78
C ASP A 55 8.76 -2.26 12.76
N LEU A 56 9.73 -2.13 11.86
CA LEU A 56 9.75 -1.05 10.88
C LEU A 56 8.53 -1.10 9.95
N ARG A 57 8.16 -2.29 9.48
CA ARG A 57 7.11 -2.46 8.46
C ARG A 57 5.73 -2.30 9.06
N ASP A 58 5.50 -2.85 10.25
CA ASP A 58 4.25 -2.68 10.98
C ASP A 58 4.06 -1.21 11.39
N THR A 59 5.11 -0.55 11.87
CA THR A 59 5.08 0.89 12.17
C THR A 59 4.77 1.71 10.92
N SER A 60 5.47 1.44 9.82
CA SER A 60 5.23 2.14 8.54
C SER A 60 3.80 1.96 8.04
N ARG A 61 3.27 0.73 8.06
CA ARG A 61 1.88 0.45 7.64
C ARG A 61 0.86 1.15 8.53
N ALA A 62 1.06 1.08 9.84
CA ALA A 62 0.13 1.68 10.81
C ALA A 62 0.08 3.21 10.63
N VAL A 63 1.24 3.86 10.58
CA VAL A 63 1.29 5.32 10.48
C VAL A 63 0.81 5.82 9.12
N SER A 64 1.11 5.13 8.01
CA SER A 64 0.52 5.43 6.70
C SER A 64 -1.02 5.36 6.73
N ALA A 65 -1.58 4.30 7.33
CA ALA A 65 -3.04 4.16 7.42
C ALA A 65 -3.69 5.23 8.30
N LEU A 66 -3.03 5.63 9.39
CA LEU A 66 -3.52 6.67 10.29
C LEU A 66 -3.40 8.08 9.68
N ALA A 67 -2.32 8.35 8.93
CA ALA A 67 -2.13 9.62 8.24
C ALA A 67 -3.24 9.91 7.23
N LEU A 68 -3.75 8.87 6.52
CA LEU A 68 -4.94 9.01 5.65
C LEU A 68 -6.18 9.47 6.42
N THR A 69 -6.25 9.25 7.72
CA THR A 69 -7.37 9.67 8.58
C THR A 69 -7.11 10.99 9.31
N ASP A 70 -6.13 11.77 8.83
CA ASP A 70 -5.62 13.01 9.42
C ASP A 70 -4.98 12.83 10.82
N MET A 71 -4.57 11.60 11.16
CA MET A 71 -3.91 11.28 12.43
C MET A 71 -2.40 11.12 12.22
N VAL A 72 -1.67 12.22 12.31
CA VAL A 72 -0.21 12.25 12.18
C VAL A 72 0.46 12.29 13.56
N PHE A 73 1.47 11.44 13.75
CA PHE A 73 2.23 11.30 15.00
C PHE A 73 3.70 11.63 14.75
N PRO A 74 4.15 12.89 14.95
CA PRO A 74 5.51 13.32 14.63
C PRO A 74 6.59 12.44 15.27
N GLU A 75 6.37 11.99 16.50
CA GLU A 75 7.29 11.13 17.25
C GLU A 75 7.53 9.77 16.57
N VAL A 76 6.54 9.24 15.82
CA VAL A 76 6.71 8.01 15.03
C VAL A 76 7.60 8.27 13.81
N GLY A 77 7.52 9.47 13.24
CA GLY A 77 8.39 9.92 12.14
C GLY A 77 9.85 10.01 12.60
N GLU A 78 10.08 10.60 13.77
CA GLU A 78 11.40 10.63 14.40
C GLU A 78 11.91 9.22 14.71
N TRP A 79 11.03 8.33 15.17
CA TRP A 79 11.39 6.93 15.36
C TRP A 79 11.82 6.27 14.04
N LEU A 80 11.07 6.45 12.95
CA LEU A 80 11.44 5.93 11.62
C LEU A 80 12.80 6.47 11.18
N LEU A 81 13.03 7.78 11.27
CA LEU A 81 14.30 8.42 10.93
C LEU A 81 15.47 7.90 11.79
N SER A 82 15.23 7.63 13.07
CA SER A 82 16.25 7.06 13.97
C SER A 82 16.69 5.64 13.59
N LYS A 83 15.86 4.90 12.82
CA LYS A 83 16.18 3.56 12.30
C LYS A 83 16.94 3.58 10.99
N ARG A 84 17.10 4.75 10.37
CA ARG A 84 17.84 4.90 9.11
C ARG A 84 19.34 4.76 9.37
N THR A 85 20.03 3.98 8.54
CA THR A 85 21.49 3.85 8.56
C THR A 85 22.02 4.41 7.25
N GLY A 86 22.60 5.61 7.29
CA GLY A 86 22.97 6.33 6.06
C GLY A 86 21.73 6.82 5.31
N SER A 87 21.53 6.32 4.09
CA SER A 87 20.42 6.70 3.19
C SER A 87 19.36 5.60 3.03
N SER A 88 19.40 4.55 3.86
CA SER A 88 18.46 3.43 3.74
C SER A 88 18.06 2.88 5.10
N TRP A 89 17.03 2.04 5.08
CA TRP A 89 16.62 1.24 6.23
C TRP A 89 17.07 -0.20 5.99
N ASN A 90 17.90 -0.71 6.90
CA ASN A 90 18.47 -2.06 6.88
C ASN A 90 19.22 -2.44 5.58
N ASP A 91 19.66 -1.47 4.78
CA ASP A 91 20.24 -1.72 3.44
C ASP A 91 19.32 -2.59 2.54
N ASP A 92 18.01 -2.44 2.75
CA ASP A 92 16.98 -3.27 2.14
C ASP A 92 15.95 -2.40 1.40
N VAL A 93 15.72 -2.71 0.13
CA VAL A 93 14.81 -1.98 -0.75
C VAL A 93 13.38 -2.03 -0.23
N TYR A 94 12.96 -3.17 0.34
CA TYR A 94 11.59 -3.34 0.82
C TYR A 94 11.36 -2.50 2.09
N ASP A 95 12.29 -2.57 3.05
CA ASP A 95 12.25 -1.78 4.29
C ASP A 95 12.30 -0.28 4.02
N THR A 96 13.22 0.14 3.14
CA THR A 96 13.36 1.53 2.72
C THR A 96 12.10 2.03 2.02
N THR A 97 11.48 1.21 1.17
CA THR A 97 10.22 1.55 0.50
C THR A 97 9.09 1.80 1.51
N TYR A 98 8.94 0.94 2.52
CA TYR A 98 7.91 1.13 3.54
C TYR A 98 8.14 2.38 4.36
N ALA A 99 9.37 2.62 4.82
CA ALA A 99 9.71 3.79 5.61
C ALA A 99 9.48 5.09 4.81
N LEU A 100 9.88 5.13 3.54
CA LEU A 100 9.67 6.30 2.68
C LEU A 100 8.19 6.55 2.38
N ALA A 101 7.39 5.51 2.11
CA ALA A 101 5.96 5.69 1.93
C ALA A 101 5.32 6.31 3.18
N ALA A 102 5.64 5.77 4.36
CA ALA A 102 5.15 6.27 5.64
C ALA A 102 5.56 7.71 5.93
N LEU A 103 6.84 8.05 5.73
CA LEU A 103 7.32 9.42 5.88
C LEU A 103 6.60 10.36 4.90
N GLY A 104 6.38 9.92 3.65
CA GLY A 104 5.67 10.71 2.64
C GLY A 104 4.23 10.99 3.03
N ASP A 105 3.51 9.98 3.52
CA ASP A 105 2.14 10.14 4.05
C ASP A 105 2.06 11.11 5.23
N MET A 106 3.13 11.19 6.02
CA MET A 106 3.25 12.13 7.14
C MET A 106 3.72 13.53 6.69
N GLY A 107 3.96 13.75 5.40
CA GLY A 107 4.46 15.02 4.87
C GLY A 107 5.96 15.24 5.06
N HIS A 108 6.74 14.19 5.33
CA HIS A 108 8.19 14.26 5.48
C HIS A 108 8.91 13.78 4.22
N TYR A 109 9.56 14.72 3.54
CA TYR A 109 10.35 14.43 2.34
C TYR A 109 11.80 14.01 2.70
N ASP A 110 12.23 12.85 2.20
CA ASP A 110 13.59 12.33 2.33
C ASP A 110 14.22 12.07 0.95
N ALA A 111 14.86 13.11 0.40
CA ALA A 111 15.53 13.04 -0.90
C ALA A 111 16.63 11.96 -0.95
N ASN A 112 17.39 11.80 0.13
CA ASN A 112 18.51 10.86 0.17
C ASN A 112 18.01 9.43 0.14
N GLY A 113 16.96 9.12 0.89
CA GLY A 113 16.32 7.82 0.87
C GLY A 113 15.71 7.50 -0.49
N CYS A 114 15.05 8.47 -1.12
CA CYS A 114 14.49 8.29 -2.47
C CYS A 114 15.57 8.02 -3.51
N GLN A 115 16.66 8.78 -3.50
CA GLN A 115 17.78 8.57 -4.43
C GLN A 115 18.43 7.20 -4.20
N TRP A 116 18.67 6.82 -2.93
CA TRP A 116 19.20 5.50 -2.62
C TRP A 116 18.29 4.38 -3.15
N LEU A 117 16.96 4.54 -3.04
CA LEU A 117 15.99 3.56 -3.55
C LEU A 117 16.08 3.41 -5.07
N VAL A 118 16.21 4.51 -5.81
CA VAL A 118 16.39 4.52 -7.27
C VAL A 118 17.71 3.84 -7.65
N ASP A 119 18.80 4.18 -6.98
CA ASP A 119 20.14 3.67 -7.29
C ASP A 119 20.33 2.19 -6.97
N ASN A 120 19.57 1.66 -5.99
CA ASN A 120 19.72 0.28 -5.49
C ASN A 120 18.60 -0.67 -5.94
N TYR A 121 17.59 -0.16 -6.65
CA TYR A 121 16.62 -1.02 -7.32
C TYR A 121 17.27 -1.74 -8.51
N GLY A 122 17.20 -3.07 -8.50
CA GLY A 122 17.83 -3.91 -9.52
C GLY A 122 17.24 -5.32 -9.57
N PRO A 123 17.85 -6.26 -10.31
CA PRO A 123 17.25 -7.57 -10.63
C PRO A 123 16.80 -8.39 -9.41
N LYS A 124 17.47 -8.22 -8.26
CA LYS A 124 17.08 -8.87 -6.99
C LYS A 124 15.68 -8.46 -6.52
N TRP A 125 15.29 -7.22 -6.80
CA TRP A 125 14.06 -6.59 -6.32
C TRP A 125 13.02 -6.42 -7.42
N GLU A 126 13.38 -6.75 -8.66
CA GLU A 126 12.56 -6.60 -9.86
C GLU A 126 11.43 -7.65 -9.88
N HIS A 127 10.37 -7.33 -9.13
CA HIS A 127 9.12 -8.09 -9.05
C HIS A 127 7.94 -7.11 -9.12
N PRO A 128 6.82 -7.44 -9.80
CA PRO A 128 5.70 -6.50 -9.97
C PRO A 128 5.20 -5.89 -8.66
N GLY A 129 5.06 -6.70 -7.61
CA GLY A 129 4.60 -6.23 -6.30
C GLY A 129 5.57 -5.27 -5.60
N THR A 130 6.87 -5.56 -5.65
CA THR A 130 7.90 -4.70 -5.04
C THR A 130 8.01 -3.39 -5.81
N THR A 131 8.00 -3.47 -7.13
CA THR A 131 8.08 -2.30 -8.01
C THR A 131 6.88 -1.39 -7.83
N ALA A 132 5.67 -1.95 -7.65
CA ALA A 132 4.48 -1.16 -7.32
C ALA A 132 4.60 -0.42 -5.98
N LEU A 133 5.17 -1.06 -4.95
CA LEU A 133 5.42 -0.40 -3.66
C LEU A 133 6.42 0.75 -3.81
N ILE A 134 7.47 0.58 -4.60
CA ILE A 134 8.48 1.62 -4.87
C ILE A 134 7.85 2.81 -5.57
N ILE A 135 7.04 2.57 -6.61
CA ILE A 135 6.30 3.63 -7.33
C ILE A 135 5.45 4.43 -6.34
N ASN A 136 4.65 3.74 -5.51
CA ASN A 136 3.83 4.38 -4.49
C ASN A 136 4.64 5.24 -3.51
N ALA A 137 5.77 4.72 -3.02
CA ALA A 137 6.63 5.45 -2.08
C ALA A 137 7.22 6.72 -2.73
N LEU A 138 7.73 6.62 -3.96
CA LEU A 138 8.32 7.74 -4.67
C LEU A 138 7.29 8.82 -5.05
N ILE A 139 6.06 8.44 -5.37
CA ILE A 139 4.98 9.41 -5.63
C ILE A 139 4.63 10.17 -4.33
N ARG A 140 4.40 9.46 -3.21
CA ARG A 140 4.12 10.08 -1.91
C ARG A 140 5.24 11.03 -1.46
N GLN A 141 6.49 10.64 -1.69
CA GLN A 141 7.66 11.47 -1.42
C GLN A 141 7.75 12.69 -2.34
N SER A 142 7.40 12.53 -3.62
CA SER A 142 7.34 13.63 -4.59
C SER A 142 6.30 14.67 -4.19
N GLU A 143 5.14 14.23 -3.73
CA GLU A 143 4.07 15.09 -3.20
C GLU A 143 4.51 15.82 -1.92
N ALA A 144 5.06 15.10 -0.94
CA ALA A 144 5.55 15.68 0.31
C ALA A 144 6.68 16.71 0.09
N GLY A 145 7.56 16.46 -0.89
CA GLY A 145 8.67 17.37 -1.23
C GLY A 145 8.31 18.46 -2.23
N ASN A 146 7.13 18.38 -2.86
CA ASN A 146 6.76 19.17 -4.05
C ASN A 146 7.87 19.13 -5.14
N VAL A 147 8.34 17.93 -5.46
CA VAL A 147 9.39 17.66 -6.45
C VAL A 147 8.90 16.68 -7.52
N ASN A 148 9.56 16.66 -8.69
CA ASN A 148 9.24 15.71 -9.77
C ASN A 148 10.47 14.90 -10.23
N SER A 149 11.51 14.83 -9.39
CA SER A 149 12.82 14.26 -9.75
C SER A 149 12.77 12.77 -10.12
N TYR A 150 11.75 12.05 -9.64
CA TYR A 150 11.63 10.60 -9.83
C TYR A 150 10.68 10.19 -10.96
N ALA A 151 10.09 11.16 -11.68
CA ALA A 151 9.09 10.90 -12.72
C ALA A 151 9.56 9.93 -13.80
N SER A 152 10.80 10.10 -14.28
CA SER A 152 11.35 9.23 -15.33
C SER A 152 11.49 7.78 -14.85
N PHE A 153 11.93 7.59 -13.61
CA PHE A 153 12.03 6.26 -13.01
C PHE A 153 10.63 5.65 -12.82
N ILE A 154 9.68 6.41 -12.27
CA ILE A 154 8.29 5.97 -12.08
C ILE A 154 7.67 5.54 -13.42
N ASP A 155 7.82 6.35 -14.47
CA ASP A 155 7.31 6.08 -15.81
C ASP A 155 7.91 4.79 -16.40
N GLU A 156 9.23 4.66 -16.35
CA GLU A 156 9.94 3.48 -16.85
C GLU A 156 9.50 2.21 -16.11
N ARG A 157 9.40 2.28 -14.79
CA ARG A 157 9.01 1.14 -13.95
C ARG A 157 7.54 0.80 -14.10
N ALA A 158 6.64 1.78 -14.29
CA ALA A 158 5.23 1.54 -14.59
C ALA A 158 5.08 0.75 -15.90
N LYS A 159 5.76 1.20 -16.97
CA LYS A 159 5.80 0.49 -18.26
C LYS A 159 6.36 -0.91 -18.13
N TRP A 160 7.43 -1.08 -17.36
CA TRP A 160 7.98 -2.40 -17.07
C TRP A 160 6.93 -3.29 -16.38
N ILE A 161 6.28 -2.85 -15.30
CA ILE A 161 5.25 -3.66 -14.61
C ILE A 161 4.09 -4.03 -15.54
N ILE A 162 3.66 -3.12 -16.41
CA ILE A 162 2.61 -3.39 -17.41
C ILE A 162 3.03 -4.53 -18.35
N SER A 163 4.30 -4.55 -18.78
CA SER A 163 4.84 -5.64 -19.61
C SER A 163 4.90 -7.01 -18.93
N GLN A 164 4.82 -7.05 -17.59
CA GLN A 164 4.89 -8.27 -16.79
C GLN A 164 3.53 -8.95 -16.54
N ARG A 165 2.46 -8.53 -17.26
CA ARG A 165 1.16 -9.18 -17.15
C ARG A 165 1.22 -10.62 -17.65
N GLU A 166 0.53 -11.51 -16.95
CA GLU A 166 0.36 -12.89 -17.38
C GLU A 166 -0.74 -13.03 -18.44
N MET A 167 -0.86 -14.21 -19.05
CA MET A 167 -1.85 -14.49 -20.10
C MET A 167 -3.31 -14.22 -19.69
N ASN A 168 -3.60 -14.27 -18.39
CA ASN A 168 -4.92 -13.98 -17.84
C ASN A 168 -5.23 -12.47 -17.74
N GLY A 169 -4.29 -11.61 -18.17
CA GLY A 169 -4.43 -10.15 -18.16
C GLY A 169 -4.12 -9.48 -16.83
N ALA A 170 -3.72 -10.22 -15.79
CA ALA A 170 -3.37 -9.71 -14.46
C ALA A 170 -1.95 -10.14 -14.04
N TRP A 171 -1.59 -9.98 -12.76
CA TRP A 171 -0.32 -10.43 -12.20
C TRP A 171 -0.51 -11.65 -11.30
N LYS A 172 0.55 -12.43 -11.11
CA LYS A 172 0.62 -13.76 -10.46
C LYS A 172 -0.34 -14.02 -9.30
N THR A 173 -0.60 -13.02 -8.45
CA THR A 173 -1.51 -13.17 -7.30
C THR A 173 -2.50 -12.01 -7.21
N LEU A 174 -3.62 -12.22 -6.51
CA LEU A 174 -4.58 -11.14 -6.19
C LEU A 174 -3.91 -10.01 -5.42
N ALA A 175 -3.07 -10.31 -4.42
CA ALA A 175 -2.38 -9.30 -3.65
C ALA A 175 -1.43 -8.47 -4.54
N THR A 176 -0.66 -9.12 -5.41
CA THR A 176 0.22 -8.43 -6.37
C THR A 176 -0.57 -7.58 -7.35
N SER A 177 -1.65 -8.12 -7.92
CA SER A 177 -2.47 -7.39 -8.88
C SER A 177 -3.11 -6.16 -8.28
N ASN A 178 -3.62 -6.24 -7.05
CA ASN A 178 -4.13 -5.09 -6.32
C ASN A 178 -3.05 -4.00 -6.15
N LEU A 179 -1.89 -4.35 -5.60
CA LEU A 179 -0.80 -3.38 -5.39
C LEU A 179 -0.38 -2.71 -6.70
N VAL A 180 -0.30 -3.48 -7.78
CA VAL A 180 0.08 -2.95 -9.09
C VAL A 180 -0.98 -2.01 -9.65
N ILE A 181 -2.26 -2.36 -9.59
CA ILE A 181 -3.33 -1.48 -10.10
C ILE A 181 -3.34 -0.16 -9.33
N GLN A 182 -3.25 -0.20 -8.00
CA GLN A 182 -3.18 1.00 -7.15
C GLN A 182 -2.00 1.90 -7.58
N ALA A 183 -0.80 1.31 -7.74
CA ALA A 183 0.38 2.05 -8.18
C ALA A 183 0.26 2.62 -9.59
N LEU A 184 -0.37 1.89 -10.52
CA LEU A 184 -0.58 2.37 -11.89
C LEU A 184 -1.62 3.49 -11.96
N ILE A 185 -2.72 3.39 -11.20
CA ILE A 185 -3.70 4.48 -11.09
C ILE A 185 -3.00 5.74 -10.56
N LEU A 186 -2.24 5.60 -9.47
CA LEU A 186 -1.50 6.71 -8.87
C LEU A 186 -0.47 7.32 -9.83
N ALA A 187 0.17 6.50 -10.67
CA ALA A 187 1.12 6.93 -11.68
C ALA A 187 0.47 7.48 -12.98
N GLY A 188 -0.87 7.59 -13.04
CA GLY A 188 -1.59 8.14 -14.20
C GLY A 188 -1.85 7.15 -15.33
N TYR A 189 -1.77 5.85 -15.07
CA TYR A 189 -1.97 4.74 -16.01
C TYR A 189 -3.31 4.00 -15.78
N LYS A 190 -4.37 4.72 -15.40
CA LYS A 190 -5.68 4.13 -15.07
C LYS A 190 -6.28 3.36 -16.25
N GLU A 191 -6.14 3.87 -17.46
CA GLU A 191 -6.70 3.32 -18.70
C GLU A 191 -6.21 1.91 -19.04
N VAL A 192 -5.00 1.54 -18.65
CA VAL A 192 -4.50 0.18 -18.89
C VAL A 192 -4.97 -0.81 -17.84
N THR A 193 -5.60 -0.39 -16.74
CA THR A 193 -5.94 -1.27 -15.61
C THR A 193 -7.32 -1.94 -15.70
N GLU A 194 -8.14 -1.61 -16.70
CA GLU A 194 -9.51 -2.15 -16.85
C GLU A 194 -9.57 -3.69 -16.88
N GLY A 195 -8.72 -4.33 -17.68
CA GLY A 195 -8.63 -5.79 -17.75
C GLY A 195 -8.29 -6.44 -16.39
N PRO A 196 -7.14 -6.08 -15.78
CA PRO A 196 -6.80 -6.52 -14.42
C PRO A 196 -7.87 -6.22 -13.36
N PHE A 197 -8.54 -5.07 -13.44
CA PHE A 197 -9.61 -4.67 -12.53
C PHE A 197 -10.81 -5.62 -12.64
N ASN A 198 -11.27 -5.90 -13.86
CA ASN A 198 -12.34 -6.87 -14.11
C ASN A 198 -11.95 -8.28 -13.64
N TRP A 199 -10.67 -8.64 -13.78
CA TRP A 199 -10.17 -9.90 -13.22
C TRP A 199 -10.29 -9.94 -11.71
N ILE A 200 -9.95 -8.87 -10.96
CA ILE A 200 -10.17 -8.80 -9.50
C ILE A 200 -11.64 -9.02 -9.16
N LEU A 201 -12.56 -8.32 -9.83
CA LEU A 201 -14.00 -8.49 -9.58
C LEU A 201 -14.46 -9.94 -9.78
N SER A 202 -13.95 -10.60 -10.82
CA SER A 202 -14.28 -12.02 -11.11
C SER A 202 -13.77 -13.02 -10.06
N LYS A 203 -12.84 -12.61 -9.19
CA LYS A 203 -12.22 -13.46 -8.16
C LYS A 203 -12.86 -13.30 -6.78
N MET A 204 -13.95 -12.53 -6.68
CA MET A 204 -14.72 -12.41 -5.45
C MET A 204 -15.36 -13.77 -5.08
N ASN A 205 -15.19 -14.16 -3.82
CA ASN A 205 -15.80 -15.36 -3.25
C ASN A 205 -17.31 -15.15 -3.02
N LYS A 206 -18.05 -16.25 -2.81
CA LYS A 206 -19.50 -16.20 -2.55
C LYS A 206 -19.89 -15.39 -1.30
N ASN A 207 -18.98 -15.27 -0.33
CA ASN A 207 -19.15 -14.47 0.88
C ASN A 207 -18.65 -13.02 0.72
N CYS A 208 -18.43 -12.56 -0.52
CA CYS A 208 -18.00 -11.20 -0.85
C CYS A 208 -16.59 -10.85 -0.35
N SER A 209 -15.72 -11.83 -0.14
CA SER A 209 -14.29 -11.64 0.18
C SER A 209 -13.40 -11.95 -1.02
N TRP A 210 -12.10 -11.62 -0.92
CA TRP A 210 -11.09 -12.05 -1.89
C TRP A 210 -9.97 -12.82 -1.20
N GLY A 211 -9.38 -13.79 -1.91
CA GLY A 211 -8.31 -14.65 -1.40
C GLY A 211 -8.70 -16.12 -1.38
N LYS A 212 -7.76 -16.97 -0.95
CA LYS A 212 -7.96 -18.43 -0.84
C LYS A 212 -8.93 -18.76 0.31
N ASP A 213 -9.45 -19.98 0.31
CA ASP A 213 -10.17 -20.59 1.45
C ASP A 213 -11.31 -19.74 2.04
N ASN A 214 -12.13 -19.14 1.17
CA ASN A 214 -13.23 -18.21 1.52
C ASN A 214 -12.78 -16.84 2.05
N GLY A 215 -11.55 -16.42 1.76
CA GLY A 215 -11.10 -15.05 1.91
C GLY A 215 -9.85 -14.90 2.73
N ASP A 216 -9.10 -13.85 2.41
CA ASP A 216 -7.94 -13.36 3.14
C ASP A 216 -8.19 -11.89 3.49
N ILE A 217 -7.94 -11.51 4.75
CA ILE A 217 -8.22 -10.16 5.25
C ILE A 217 -7.46 -9.13 4.41
N ASN A 218 -6.14 -9.31 4.28
CA ASN A 218 -5.28 -8.39 3.54
C ASN A 218 -5.70 -8.28 2.07
N THR A 219 -5.97 -9.39 1.40
CA THR A 219 -6.39 -9.40 -0.02
C THR A 219 -7.77 -8.77 -0.21
N THR A 220 -8.71 -8.99 0.72
CA THR A 220 -10.04 -8.39 0.69
C THR A 220 -9.95 -6.87 0.86
N SER A 221 -9.20 -6.40 1.86
CA SER A 221 -8.97 -4.96 2.06
C SER A 221 -8.26 -4.32 0.87
N LEU A 222 -7.23 -4.96 0.31
CA LEU A 222 -6.57 -4.50 -0.91
C LEU A 222 -7.54 -4.40 -2.09
N SER A 223 -8.45 -5.37 -2.23
CA SER A 223 -9.45 -5.34 -3.31
C SER A 223 -10.45 -4.21 -3.13
N LEU A 224 -10.90 -3.93 -1.91
CA LEU A 224 -11.76 -2.78 -1.63
C LEU A 224 -11.07 -1.44 -1.91
N ILE A 225 -9.78 -1.30 -1.57
CA ILE A 225 -8.98 -0.11 -1.88
C ILE A 225 -8.88 0.07 -3.40
N THR A 226 -8.47 -0.97 -4.12
CA THR A 226 -8.33 -0.94 -5.58
C THR A 226 -9.65 -0.59 -6.27
N ILE A 227 -10.77 -1.14 -5.80
CA ILE A 227 -12.07 -0.86 -6.39
C ILE A 227 -12.42 0.60 -6.21
N HIS A 228 -12.28 1.14 -4.99
CA HIS A 228 -12.54 2.55 -4.73
C HIS A 228 -11.70 3.46 -5.62
N GLU A 229 -10.37 3.26 -5.65
CA GLU A 229 -9.45 4.06 -6.47
C GLU A 229 -9.75 3.97 -7.97
N TYR A 230 -10.31 2.84 -8.43
CA TYR A 230 -10.70 2.70 -9.83
C TYR A 230 -12.04 3.38 -10.15
N THR A 231 -12.99 3.40 -9.22
CA THR A 231 -14.35 3.92 -9.47
C THR A 231 -14.51 5.41 -9.22
N GLU A 232 -13.70 6.00 -8.36
CA GLU A 232 -13.61 7.46 -8.18
C GLU A 232 -12.74 8.11 -9.27
#